data_AF-A0AA38LM54-F1
#
_entry.id   AF-A0AA38LM54-F1
#
_cell.length_a   1.000
_cell.length_b   1.000
_cell.length_c   1.000
_cell.angle_alpha   90.00
_cell.angle_beta   90.00
_cell.angle_gamma   90.00
#
_symmetry.space_group_name_H-M   'P 1'
#
loop_
_entity.id
_entity.type
_entity.pdbx_description
1 polymer ?
#
loop_
_entity_poly.entity_id
_entity_poly.type
_entity_poly.pdbx_seq_one_letter_code
_entity_poly.pdbx_strand_id
1 'polypeptide(L)'
;MPEPGRRKKGIHLSKLYTFTCGRSSLQAEDSLPVGGPGFSRVVYCNEPEKHHLQPYGDNYVSTTKYNAATFFPKALFEQFRRVANIYFLLAAGLSLTPLAPFTASSLIAPLVFVVGVSMIKEAIEDWRRFLQ
;
A
#
# COMPACT_ATOMS: atom_id res chain seq x y z
N MET A 1 -43.67 13.53 -2.91
CA MET A 1 -43.56 13.03 -1.51
C MET A 1 -43.93 11.55 -1.51
N PRO A 2 -43.36 10.64 -0.69
CA PRO A 2 -42.00 10.50 -0.13
C PRO A 2 -41.36 9.09 -0.41
N GLU A 3 -40.04 8.97 -0.20
CA GLU A 3 -39.22 7.74 -0.01
C GLU A 3 -39.60 6.98 1.30
N PRO A 4 -39.01 5.81 1.73
CA PRO A 4 -37.85 5.04 1.22
C PRO A 4 -38.00 3.48 1.28
N GLY A 5 -37.01 2.75 0.73
CA GLY A 5 -36.89 1.29 0.90
C GLY A 5 -35.45 0.76 0.80
N ARG A 6 -34.60 1.10 1.77
CA ARG A 6 -33.18 0.70 1.91
C ARG A 6 -33.01 -0.83 1.97
N ARG A 7 -32.46 -1.46 0.91
CA ARG A 7 -32.09 -2.89 0.90
C ARG A 7 -30.56 -3.05 0.95
N LYS A 8 -30.04 -3.52 2.09
CA LYS A 8 -28.63 -3.92 2.27
C LYS A 8 -28.32 -5.12 1.36
N LYS A 9 -27.37 -5.00 0.44
CA LYS A 9 -26.85 -6.15 -0.32
C LYS A 9 -25.54 -6.61 0.32
N GLY A 10 -25.56 -7.83 0.85
CA GLY A 10 -24.37 -8.52 1.36
C GLY A 10 -23.39 -8.84 0.22
N ILE A 11 -22.11 -8.73 0.54
CA ILE A 11 -20.98 -9.09 -0.32
C ILE A 11 -20.87 -10.61 -0.39
N HIS A 12 -20.98 -11.19 -1.59
CA HIS A 12 -20.83 -12.64 -1.83
C HIS A 12 -19.49 -12.90 -2.52
N LEU A 13 -18.49 -13.26 -1.71
CA LEU A 13 -17.12 -13.62 -2.10
C LEU A 13 -17.07 -15.07 -2.63
N SER A 14 -17.61 -15.34 -3.83
CA SER A 14 -17.65 -16.70 -4.38
C SER A 14 -17.11 -16.84 -5.80
N LYS A 15 -16.18 -15.97 -6.23
CA LYS A 15 -15.51 -16.13 -7.53
C LYS A 15 -13.98 -16.15 -7.40
N LEU A 16 -13.49 -16.94 -6.46
CA LEU A 16 -12.13 -17.45 -6.52
C LEU A 16 -12.24 -18.93 -6.87
N TYR A 17 -11.51 -19.34 -7.91
CA TYR A 17 -11.32 -20.72 -8.37
C TYR A 17 -12.44 -21.38 -9.20
N THR A 18 -12.43 -21.11 -10.50
CA THR A 18 -12.57 -22.19 -11.49
C THR A 18 -11.62 -21.94 -12.66
N PHE A 19 -10.53 -22.70 -12.68
CA PHE A 19 -9.78 -22.97 -13.91
C PHE A 19 -10.65 -23.85 -14.80
N THR A 20 -11.12 -23.33 -15.94
CA THR A 20 -11.64 -24.15 -17.03
C THR A 20 -10.96 -23.73 -18.33
N CYS A 21 -10.01 -24.56 -18.74
CA CYS A 21 -9.64 -24.71 -20.14
C CYS A 21 -10.90 -25.17 -20.90
N GLY A 22 -11.40 -24.32 -21.80
CA GLY A 22 -12.63 -24.55 -22.54
C GLY A 22 -12.55 -23.88 -23.90
N ARG A 23 -12.21 -24.67 -24.91
CA ARG A 23 -12.17 -24.30 -26.33
C ARG A 23 -13.62 -24.17 -26.83
N SER A 24 -14.00 -22.99 -27.32
CA SER A 24 -15.26 -22.79 -28.05
C SER A 24 -15.00 -22.03 -29.36
N SER A 25 -15.10 -22.79 -30.45
CA SER A 25 -15.69 -22.41 -31.75
C SER A 25 -15.53 -20.96 -32.25
N LEU A 26 -14.56 -20.79 -33.16
CA LEU A 26 -14.74 -20.29 -34.52
C LEU A 26 -15.92 -19.30 -34.74
N GLN A 27 -15.64 -18.00 -34.64
CA GLN A 27 -16.45 -16.99 -35.32
C GLN A 27 -15.56 -15.83 -35.82
N ALA A 28 -15.40 -15.83 -37.15
CA ALA A 28 -15.17 -14.73 -38.08
C ALA A 28 -14.07 -13.68 -37.84
N GLU A 29 -13.16 -13.62 -38.81
CA GLU A 29 -12.19 -12.57 -39.11
C GLU A 29 -12.79 -11.15 -39.06
N ASP A 30 -12.22 -10.28 -38.21
CA ASP A 30 -11.73 -8.95 -38.57
C ASP A 30 -11.00 -8.30 -37.38
N SER A 31 -9.81 -8.82 -37.07
CA SER A 31 -8.68 -8.06 -36.50
C SER A 31 -7.58 -9.07 -36.14
N LEU A 32 -6.41 -8.88 -36.72
CA LEU A 32 -5.16 -9.58 -36.42
C LEU A 32 -4.98 -9.88 -34.92
N PRO A 33 -4.31 -10.96 -34.51
CA PRO A 33 -3.96 -11.20 -33.11
C PRO A 33 -2.83 -10.24 -32.68
N VAL A 34 -3.14 -8.95 -32.63
CA VAL A 34 -2.31 -7.92 -32.01
C VAL A 34 -2.49 -8.11 -30.50
N GLY A 35 -1.66 -8.99 -29.94
CA GLY A 35 -1.80 -9.41 -28.54
C GLY A 35 -1.09 -10.71 -28.19
N GLY A 36 0.04 -11.02 -28.84
CA GLY A 36 0.91 -12.11 -28.41
C GLY A 36 1.48 -11.87 -27.00
N PRO A 37 2.05 -12.89 -26.34
CA PRO A 37 2.61 -12.78 -25.00
C PRO A 37 3.81 -11.81 -24.99
N GLY A 38 3.54 -10.54 -24.69
CA GLY A 38 4.52 -9.46 -24.63
C GLY A 38 3.91 -8.11 -24.99
N PHE A 39 3.74 -7.24 -23.97
CA PHE A 39 3.61 -5.77 -24.01
C PHE A 39 2.72 -5.09 -25.08
N SER A 40 1.86 -5.81 -25.81
CA SER A 40 0.92 -5.23 -26.76
C SER A 40 -0.35 -4.77 -26.02
N ARG A 41 -0.72 -3.49 -26.17
CA ARG A 41 -1.94 -2.90 -25.60
C ARG A 41 -2.80 -2.33 -26.72
N VAL A 42 -4.12 -2.55 -26.64
CA VAL A 42 -5.09 -2.06 -27.62
C VAL A 42 -5.81 -0.84 -27.03
N VAL A 43 -5.70 0.29 -27.72
CA VAL A 43 -6.36 1.54 -27.32
C VAL A 43 -7.43 1.87 -28.36
N TYR A 44 -8.69 1.91 -27.94
CA TYR A 44 -9.82 2.30 -28.79
C TYR A 44 -9.96 3.83 -28.81
N CYS A 45 -9.96 4.46 -29.99
CA CYS A 45 -10.20 5.90 -30.13
C CYS A 45 -11.70 6.21 -30.07
N ASN A 46 -12.08 7.32 -29.42
CA ASN A 46 -13.47 7.82 -29.30
C ASN A 46 -14.49 6.88 -28.60
N GLU A 47 -14.02 5.84 -27.91
CA GLU A 47 -14.90 4.91 -27.17
C GLU A 47 -14.35 4.64 -25.76
N PRO A 48 -14.61 5.53 -24.77
CA PRO A 48 -14.06 5.41 -23.42
C PRO A 48 -14.64 4.23 -22.64
N GLU A 49 -15.88 3.83 -22.92
CA GLU A 49 -16.58 2.73 -22.23
C GLU A 49 -15.85 1.39 -22.40
N LYS A 50 -15.16 1.19 -23.52
CA LYS A 50 -14.37 -0.03 -23.78
C LYS A 50 -13.06 -0.06 -23.00
N HIS A 51 -12.59 1.08 -22.48
CA HIS A 51 -11.38 1.15 -21.64
C HIS A 51 -11.66 0.76 -20.19
N HIS A 52 -12.90 0.91 -19.69
CA HIS A 52 -13.28 0.47 -18.34
C HIS A 52 -13.18 -1.05 -18.13
N LEU A 53 -13.25 -1.82 -19.21
CA LEU A 53 -13.16 -3.28 -19.18
C LEU A 53 -11.72 -3.78 -19.03
N GLN A 54 -10.71 -2.92 -19.27
CA GLN A 54 -9.30 -3.25 -19.11
C GLN A 54 -8.68 -2.38 -18.01
N PRO A 55 -8.14 -2.96 -16.92
CA PRO A 55 -7.56 -2.19 -15.83
C PRO A 55 -6.19 -1.63 -16.25
N TYR A 56 -6.18 -0.50 -16.92
CA TYR A 56 -4.99 0.31 -17.11
C TYR A 56 -4.74 1.15 -15.85
N GLY A 57 -3.46 1.32 -15.49
CA GLY A 57 -3.09 2.25 -14.43
C GLY A 57 -3.40 3.69 -14.84
N ASP A 58 -3.84 4.50 -13.89
CA ASP A 58 -4.05 5.93 -14.11
C ASP A 58 -2.74 6.61 -14.50
N ASN A 59 -2.84 7.73 -15.23
CA ASN A 59 -1.69 8.58 -15.57
C ASN A 59 -1.21 9.41 -14.37
N TYR A 60 -1.33 8.86 -13.16
CA TYR A 60 -0.85 9.47 -11.94
C TYR A 60 0.60 9.05 -11.72
N VAL A 61 1.51 10.02 -11.79
CA VAL A 61 2.93 9.82 -11.48
C VAL A 61 3.13 10.13 -10.01
N SER A 62 3.48 9.11 -9.22
CA SER A 62 3.85 9.29 -7.81
C SER A 62 5.37 9.40 -7.70
N THR A 63 5.86 10.56 -7.29
CA THR A 63 7.28 10.82 -6.98
C THR A 63 7.62 10.48 -5.52
N THR A 64 6.63 10.18 -4.69
CA THR A 64 6.81 9.86 -3.27
C THR A 64 7.23 8.43 -3.05
N LYS A 65 8.33 8.25 -2.30
CA LYS A 65 8.90 6.95 -1.94
C LYS A 65 7.99 6.16 -0.97
N TYR A 66 7.10 6.85 -0.24
CA TYR A 66 6.20 6.27 0.73
C TYR A 66 4.74 6.63 0.40
N ASN A 67 3.84 5.66 0.57
CA ASN A 67 2.40 5.93 0.64
C ASN A 67 2.09 6.28 2.11
N ALA A 68 1.11 7.14 2.39
CA ALA A 68 0.78 7.55 3.77
C ALA A 68 0.58 6.35 4.72
N ALA A 69 0.07 5.22 4.21
CA ALA A 69 -0.08 3.97 4.95
C ALA A 69 1.22 3.17 5.16
N THR A 70 2.20 3.28 4.26
CA THR A 70 3.49 2.56 4.35
C THR A 70 4.61 3.40 4.96
N PHE A 71 4.38 4.70 5.18
CA PHE A 71 5.33 5.61 5.81
C PHE A 71 5.74 5.13 7.20
N PHE A 72 4.77 4.90 8.10
CA PHE A 72 5.06 4.55 9.49
C PHE A 72 5.90 3.27 9.65
N PRO A 73 5.52 2.10 9.09
CA PRO A 73 6.31 0.89 9.28
C PRO A 73 7.70 0.97 8.64
N LYS A 74 7.85 1.65 7.49
CA LYS A 74 9.16 1.80 6.84
C LYS A 74 10.05 2.82 7.54
N ALA A 75 9.53 3.97 7.96
CA ALA A 75 10.28 5.00 8.69
C ALA A 75 10.76 4.46 10.05
N LEU A 76 9.88 3.72 10.75
CA LEU A 76 10.24 3.07 12.00
C LEU A 76 11.35 2.02 11.80
N PHE A 77 11.27 1.24 10.72
CA PHE A 77 12.31 0.28 10.36
C PHE A 77 13.66 0.95 10.05
N GLU A 78 13.65 2.05 9.29
CA GLU A 78 14.85 2.83 8.98
C GLU A 78 15.47 3.41 10.26
N GLN A 79 14.65 3.87 11.22
CA GLN A 79 15.14 4.36 12.50
C GLN A 79 15.72 3.25 13.39
N PHE A 80 15.08 2.08 13.48
CA PHE A 80 15.63 0.97 14.27
C PHE A 80 16.82 0.26 13.60
N ARG A 81 17.11 0.51 12.32
CA ARG A 81 18.36 0.04 11.69
C ARG A 81 19.60 0.79 12.19
N ARG A 82 19.43 1.90 12.91
CA ARG A 82 20.52 2.71 13.45
C ARG A 82 21.05 2.10 14.74
N VAL A 83 22.36 1.84 14.82
CA VAL A 83 23.03 1.17 15.95
C VAL A 83 22.68 1.81 17.31
N ALA A 84 22.62 3.14 17.37
CA ALA A 84 22.25 3.87 18.60
C ALA A 84 20.82 3.53 19.07
N ASN A 85 19.85 3.46 18.15
CA ASN A 85 18.46 3.15 18.47
C ASN A 85 18.31 1.68 18.89
N ILE A 86 19.11 0.77 18.32
CA ILE A 86 19.17 -0.64 18.74
C ILE A 86 19.68 -0.77 20.19
N TYR A 87 20.74 -0.05 20.54
CA TYR A 87 21.27 -0.05 21.91
C TYR A 87 20.19 0.36 22.93
N PHE A 88 19.51 1.47 22.67
CA PHE A 88 18.43 1.95 23.56
C PHE A 88 17.22 1.02 23.56
N LEU A 89 16.88 0.39 22.43
CA LEU A 89 15.81 -0.61 22.35
C LEU A 89 16.12 -1.84 23.21
N LEU A 90 17.36 -2.35 23.15
CA LEU A 90 17.79 -3.48 23.97
C LEU A 90 17.81 -3.11 25.46
N ALA A 91 18.33 -1.93 25.81
CA ALA A 91 18.30 -1.44 27.18
C ALA A 91 16.87 -1.27 27.71
N ALA A 92 15.96 -0.76 26.88
CA ALA A 92 14.53 -0.66 27.18
C ALA A 92 13.84 -2.03 27.29
N GLY A 93 14.25 -3.02 26.50
CA GLY A 93 13.72 -4.39 26.60
C GLY A 93 14.21 -5.11 27.86
N LEU A 94 15.49 -4.93 28.21
CA LEU A 94 16.07 -5.48 29.44
C LEU A 94 15.43 -4.85 30.70
N SER A 95 15.04 -3.57 30.65
CA SER A 95 14.39 -2.91 31.78
C SER A 95 12.95 -3.34 32.06
N LEU A 96 12.33 -4.12 31.17
CA LEU A 96 11.06 -4.80 31.44
C LEU A 96 11.24 -6.02 32.34
N THR A 97 12.46 -6.54 32.47
CA THR A 97 12.76 -7.63 33.38
C THR A 97 12.99 -7.08 34.80
N PRO A 98 12.63 -7.82 35.85
CA PRO A 98 12.86 -7.41 37.24
C PRO A 98 14.34 -7.35 37.64
N LEU A 99 15.25 -7.67 36.72
CA LEU A 99 16.70 -7.65 36.94
C LEU A 99 17.32 -6.27 36.74
N ALA A 100 16.58 -5.33 36.14
CA ALA A 100 17.08 -3.99 35.90
C ALA A 100 16.89 -3.08 37.12
N PRO A 101 17.93 -2.32 37.53
CA PRO A 101 17.85 -1.38 38.66
C PRO A 101 17.09 -0.09 38.31
N PHE A 102 16.78 0.15 37.03
CA PHE A 102 16.12 1.36 36.54
C PHE A 102 14.67 1.07 36.12
N THR A 103 13.79 2.05 36.33
CA THR A 103 12.39 1.98 35.86
C THR A 103 12.32 1.99 34.34
N ALA A 104 11.53 1.08 33.77
CA ALA A 104 11.37 0.94 32.32
C ALA A 104 10.96 2.26 31.63
N SER A 105 10.14 3.07 32.30
CA SER A 105 9.70 4.39 31.82
C SER A 105 10.87 5.33 31.50
N SER A 106 11.93 5.35 32.32
CA SER A 106 13.06 6.26 32.17
C SER A 106 13.94 5.93 30.96
N LEU A 107 13.92 4.69 30.47
CA LEU A 107 14.64 4.27 29.26
C LEU A 107 13.77 4.34 28.01
N ILE A 108 12.48 4.00 28.12
CA ILE A 108 11.54 3.99 26.99
C ILE A 108 11.18 5.42 26.57
N ALA A 109 10.92 6.32 27.53
CA ALA A 109 10.47 7.68 27.25
C ALA A 109 11.42 8.47 26.32
N PRO A 110 12.73 8.60 26.60
CA PRO A 110 13.64 9.33 25.72
C PRO A 110 13.78 8.66 24.34
N LEU A 111 13.75 7.33 24.26
CA LEU A 111 13.81 6.59 22.99
C LEU A 111 12.62 6.93 22.10
N VAL A 112 11.40 6.82 22.64
CA VAL A 112 10.16 7.11 21.91
C VAL A 112 10.12 8.57 21.49
N PHE A 113 10.56 9.49 22.35
CA PHE A 113 10.61 10.91 22.03
C PHE A 113 11.53 11.21 20.84
N VAL A 114 12.78 10.74 20.87
CA VAL A 114 13.77 11.01 19.82
C VAL A 114 13.37 10.34 18.50
N VAL A 115 12.90 9.09 18.53
CA VAL A 115 12.43 8.38 17.34
C VAL A 115 11.17 9.05 16.77
N GLY A 116 10.24 9.46 17.64
CA GLY A 116 9.02 10.18 17.25
C GLY A 116 9.31 11.50 16.53
N VAL A 117 10.16 12.35 17.11
CA VAL A 117 10.57 13.63 16.49
C VAL A 117 11.26 13.39 15.14
N SER A 118 12.11 12.36 15.04
CA SER A 118 12.80 12.02 13.79
C SER A 118 11.82 11.58 12.70
N MET A 119 10.86 10.72 13.04
CA MET A 119 9.80 10.29 12.11
C MET A 119 8.90 11.45 11.68
N ILE A 120 8.53 12.36 12.60
CA ILE A 120 7.72 13.55 12.24
C ILE A 120 8.46 14.43 11.24
N LYS A 121 9.77 14.65 11.45
CA LYS A 121 10.60 15.44 10.53
C LYS A 121 10.61 14.82 9.13
N GLU A 122 10.83 13.51 9.04
CA GLU A 122 10.80 12.77 7.77
C GLU A 122 9.42 12.84 7.10
N ALA A 123 8.33 12.73 7.88
CA ALA A 123 6.96 12.81 7.37
C ALA A 123 6.67 14.16 6.72
N ILE A 124 7.10 15.25 7.37
CA ILE A 124 6.91 16.62 6.86
C ILE A 124 7.72 16.84 5.58
N GLU A 125 8.92 16.27 5.50
CA GLU A 125 9.75 16.35 4.30
C GLU A 125 9.12 15.59 3.13
N ASP A 126 8.62 14.38 3.37
CA ASP A 126 7.98 13.57 2.34
C ASP A 126 6.64 14.18 1.87
N TRP A 127 5.86 14.78 2.78
CA TRP A 127 4.65 15.52 2.45
C TRP A 127 4.92 16.75 1.56
N ARG A 128 6.02 17.47 1.82
CA ARG A 128 6.42 18.59 0.95
C ARG A 128 6.78 18.13 -0.46
N ARG A 129 7.40 16.95 -0.61
CA ARG A 129 7.71 16.36 -1.91
C ARG A 129 6.47 15.83 -2.62
N PHE A 130 5.45 15.38 -1.89
CA PHE A 130 4.16 14.99 -2.47
C PHE A 130 3.39 16.18 -3.07
N LEU A 131 3.52 17.35 -2.46
CA LEU A 131 2.86 18.57 -2.89
C LEU A 131 3.57 19.27 -4.07
N GLN A 132 4.81 18.90 -4.37
CA GLN A 132 5.59 19.42 -5.52
C GLN A 132 5.38 18.54 -6.75
#